data_AF-A0A5C6ZBQ7-F1
#
_entry.id   AF-A0A5C6ZBQ7-F1
#
_cell.length_a   1.000
_cell.length_b   1.000
_cell.length_c   1.000
_cell.angle_alpha   90.00
_cell.angle_beta   90.00
_cell.angle_gamma   90.00
#
_symmetry.space_group_name_H-M   'P 1'
#
loop_
_entity.id
_entity.type
_entity.pdbx_description
1 polymer ?
#
loop_
_entity_poly.entity_id
_entity_poly.type
_entity_poly.pdbx_seq_one_letter_code
_entity_poly.pdbx_strand_id
1 'polypeptide(L)'
;MDSSLIGIGIALGISFFILYTRKKKWMTEKIVWLICIGLLAFGLFGFLYSESEFRSDRIMYFGFCVPIIYWISDRIFKRISENIHQRDFILFLRYSDEINDGFGAKNPQVKGSDKLFSFGLLTIIVVTLLIGIGTIK
;
A
#
# COMPACT_ATOMS: atom_id res chain seq x y z
N MET A 1 14.16 7.49 19.13
CA MET A 1 13.84 7.18 17.72
C MET A 1 12.71 8.10 17.34
N ASP A 2 12.82 8.84 16.23
CA ASP A 2 11.79 9.80 15.84
C ASP A 2 10.48 9.04 15.51
N SER A 3 9.39 9.35 16.22
CA SER A 3 8.09 8.69 16.02
C SER A 3 7.60 8.79 14.57
N SER A 4 8.01 9.85 13.87
CA SER A 4 7.68 10.03 12.45
C SER A 4 8.30 8.95 11.56
N LEU A 5 9.53 8.50 11.86
CA LEU A 5 10.20 7.42 11.14
C LEU A 5 9.47 6.09 11.34
N ILE A 6 8.89 5.85 12.52
CA ILE A 6 8.06 4.69 12.79
C ILE A 6 6.81 4.73 11.91
N GLY A 7 6.13 5.89 11.84
CA GLY A 7 4.98 6.09 10.96
C GLY A 7 5.28 5.81 9.49
N ILE A 8 6.38 6.38 9.00
CA ILE A 8 6.81 6.21 7.61
C ILE A 8 7.17 4.74 7.34
N GLY A 9 7.93 4.13 8.25
CA GLY A 9 8.33 2.73 8.15
C GLY A 9 7.13 1.79 8.12
N ILE A 10 6.08 2.09 8.89
CA ILE A 10 4.87 1.29 8.94
C ILE A 10 3.99 1.52 7.71
N ALA A 11 3.80 2.77 7.31
CA ALA A 11 3.06 3.12 6.10
C ALA A 11 3.62 2.43 4.85
N LEU A 12 4.93 2.51 4.66
CA LEU A 12 5.62 1.85 3.55
C LEU A 12 5.67 0.34 3.77
N GLY A 13 6.18 -0.10 4.92
CA GLY A 13 6.47 -1.50 5.20
C GLY A 13 5.24 -2.39 5.13
N ILE A 14 4.13 -1.98 5.76
CA ILE A 14 2.88 -2.77 5.74
C ILE A 14 2.25 -2.76 4.35
N SER A 15 2.21 -1.61 3.68
CA SER A 15 1.65 -1.52 2.32
C SER A 15 2.44 -2.38 1.33
N PHE A 16 3.77 -2.33 1.37
CA PHE A 16 4.63 -3.19 0.57
C PHE A 16 4.49 -4.66 0.95
N PHE A 17 4.41 -4.98 2.23
CA PHE A 17 4.22 -6.34 2.69
C PHE A 17 2.94 -6.93 2.10
N ILE A 18 1.81 -6.22 2.19
CA ILE A 18 0.53 -6.65 1.61
C ILE A 18 0.64 -6.79 0.09
N LEU A 19 1.33 -5.86 -0.59
CA LEU A 19 1.56 -5.93 -2.03
C LEU A 19 2.32 -7.19 -2.44
N TYR A 20 3.43 -7.49 -1.79
CA TYR A 20 4.26 -8.67 -2.09
C TYR A 20 3.60 -10.00 -1.74
N THR A 21 2.73 -10.01 -0.74
CA THR A 21 2.07 -11.23 -0.25
C THR A 21 0.70 -11.46 -0.87
N ARG A 22 0.24 -10.59 -1.78
CA ARG A 22 -1.11 -10.62 -2.37
C ARG A 22 -1.51 -11.96 -2.99
N LYS A 23 -0.57 -12.69 -3.61
CA LYS A 23 -0.83 -14.02 -4.23
C LYS A 23 -0.55 -15.20 -3.30
N LYS A 24 -0.06 -14.97 -2.08
CA LYS A 24 0.24 -16.05 -1.15
C LYS A 24 -1.06 -16.59 -0.55
N LYS A 25 -1.22 -17.91 -0.55
CA LYS A 25 -2.44 -18.60 -0.08
C LYS A 25 -2.82 -18.28 1.37
N TRP A 26 -1.83 -17.99 2.22
CA TRP A 26 -2.06 -17.68 3.64
C TRP A 26 -2.56 -16.24 3.86
N MET A 27 -2.36 -15.33 2.90
CA MET A 27 -2.84 -13.95 3.00
C MET A 27 -4.18 -13.81 2.27
N THR A 28 -5.25 -14.08 3.01
CA THR A 28 -6.62 -13.92 2.48
C THR A 28 -7.08 -12.46 2.55
N GLU A 29 -8.02 -12.07 1.68
CA GLU A 29 -8.57 -10.71 1.64
C GLU A 29 -9.14 -10.26 3.00
N LYS A 30 -9.72 -11.20 3.77
CA LYS A 30 -10.25 -10.93 5.12
C LYS A 30 -9.15 -10.60 6.12
N ILE A 31 -8.00 -11.29 6.06
CA ILE A 31 -6.86 -11.03 6.94
C ILE A 31 -6.29 -9.65 6.66
N VAL A 32 -6.08 -9.31 5.38
CA VAL A 32 -5.58 -7.99 4.98
C VAL A 32 -6.52 -6.89 5.46
N TRP A 33 -7.82 -7.08 5.28
CA TRP A 33 -8.83 -6.14 5.73
C TRP A 33 -8.82 -5.94 7.26
N LEU A 34 -8.69 -7.02 8.04
CA LEU A 34 -8.57 -6.95 9.51
C LEU A 34 -7.31 -6.18 9.93
N ILE A 35 -6.17 -6.42 9.29
CA ILE A 35 -4.93 -5.67 9.55
C ILE A 35 -5.14 -4.20 9.24
N CYS A 36 -5.69 -3.86 8.08
CA CYS A 36 -5.89 -2.48 7.66
C CYS A 36 -6.88 -1.73 8.56
N ILE A 37 -7.96 -2.38 8.99
CA ILE A 37 -8.94 -1.76 9.92
C ILE A 37 -8.36 -1.61 11.32
N GLY A 38 -7.62 -2.61 11.82
CA GLY A 38 -6.97 -2.51 13.13
C GLY A 38 -6.00 -1.32 13.17
N LEU A 39 -5.18 -1.18 12.12
CA LEU A 39 -4.26 -0.05 11.99
C LEU A 39 -4.99 1.28 11.79
N LEU A 40 -6.06 1.32 10.99
CA LEU A 40 -6.87 2.52 10.82
C LEU A 40 -7.50 2.97 12.14
N ALA A 41 -8.09 2.05 12.91
CA ALA A 41 -8.70 2.37 14.20
C ALA A 41 -7.65 2.93 15.17
N PHE A 42 -6.48 2.28 15.24
CA PHE A 42 -5.38 2.74 16.08
C PHE A 42 -4.82 4.10 15.63
N GLY A 43 -4.64 4.27 14.32
CA GLY A 43 -4.19 5.52 13.70
C GLY A 43 -5.15 6.67 13.92
N LEU A 44 -6.44 6.49 13.68
CA LEU A 44 -7.44 7.53 13.93
C LEU A 44 -7.55 7.87 15.41
N PHE A 45 -7.56 6.87 16.29
CA PHE A 45 -7.61 7.11 17.73
C PHE A 45 -6.41 7.93 18.20
N GLY A 46 -5.20 7.52 17.84
CA GLY A 46 -4.01 8.27 18.21
C GLY A 46 -3.96 9.65 17.57
N PHE A 47 -4.40 9.80 16.32
CA PHE A 47 -4.40 11.09 15.63
C PHE A 47 -5.38 12.11 16.25
N LEU A 48 -6.53 11.66 16.75
CA LEU A 48 -7.56 12.51 17.36
C LEU A 48 -7.22 12.91 18.80
N TYR A 49 -6.51 12.05 19.54
CA TYR A 49 -6.15 12.29 20.94
C TYR A 49 -4.75 12.88 21.13
N SER A 50 -3.89 12.82 20.10
CA SER A 50 -2.56 13.44 20.14
C SER A 50 -2.67 14.97 20.05
N GLU A 51 -2.06 15.66 21.00
CA GLU A 51 -2.01 17.13 21.00
C GLU A 51 -1.26 17.64 19.76
N SER A 52 -1.64 18.82 19.27
CA SER A 52 -1.04 19.41 18.06
C SER A 52 0.46 19.70 18.19
N GLU A 53 0.96 19.86 19.41
CA GLU A 53 2.38 20.12 19.68
C GLU A 53 3.28 18.91 19.37
N PHE A 54 2.73 17.69 19.36
CA PHE A 54 3.44 16.45 19.04
C PHE A 54 3.31 16.06 17.56
N ARG A 55 3.83 16.93 16.68
CA ARG A 55 3.80 16.72 15.22
C ARG A 55 4.35 15.35 14.80
N SER A 56 5.43 14.87 15.42
CA SER A 56 6.04 13.57 15.14
C SER A 56 5.08 12.41 15.37
N ASP A 57 4.27 12.50 16.41
CA ASP A 57 3.35 11.45 16.82
C ASP A 57 2.12 11.45 15.92
N ARG A 58 1.63 12.64 15.51
CA ARG A 58 0.57 12.75 14.51
C ARG A 58 0.98 12.16 13.16
N ILE A 59 2.24 12.35 12.73
CA ILE A 59 2.77 11.69 11.53
C ILE A 59 2.82 10.17 11.72
N MET A 60 3.22 9.70 12.91
CA MET A 60 3.17 8.27 13.24
C MET A 60 1.77 7.69 13.06
N TYR A 61 0.78 8.34 13.67
CA TYR A 61 -0.61 7.90 13.63
C TYR A 61 -1.22 7.97 12.25
N PHE A 62 -0.88 9.01 11.47
CA PHE A 62 -1.25 9.09 10.07
C PHE A 62 -0.65 7.93 9.26
N GLY A 63 0.60 7.54 9.55
CA GLY A 63 1.25 6.39 8.92
C GLY A 63 0.47 5.09 9.07
N PHE A 64 -0.19 4.87 10.22
CA PHE A 64 -1.08 3.72 10.42
C PHE A 64 -2.35 3.73 9.56
N CYS A 65 -2.76 4.90 9.07
CA CYS A 65 -3.91 5.03 8.18
C CYS A 65 -3.57 4.75 6.71
N VAL A 66 -2.29 4.75 6.31
CA VAL A 66 -1.90 4.55 4.91
C VAL A 66 -2.25 3.15 4.36
N PRO A 67 -2.08 2.04 5.10
CA PRO A 67 -2.40 0.70 4.59
C PRO A 67 -3.85 0.53 4.12
N ILE A 68 -4.83 1.21 4.72
CA ILE A 68 -6.23 1.12 4.25
C ILE A 68 -6.42 1.83 2.89
N ILE A 69 -5.72 2.94 2.66
CA ILE A 69 -5.78 3.68 1.40
C ILE A 69 -5.16 2.83 0.28
N TYR A 70 -4.04 2.19 0.59
CA TYR A 70 -3.43 1.19 -0.29
C TYR A 70 -4.42 0.06 -0.61
N TRP A 71 -5.05 -0.55 0.40
CA TRP A 71 -5.98 -1.66 0.21
C TRP A 71 -7.17 -1.28 -0.66
N ILE A 72 -7.78 -0.11 -0.42
CA ILE A 72 -8.90 0.39 -1.25
C ILE A 72 -8.45 0.55 -2.71
N SER A 73 -7.26 1.13 -2.93
CA SER A 73 -6.71 1.36 -4.26
C SER A 73 -6.42 0.06 -5.01
N ASP A 74 -5.88 -0.96 -4.32
CA ASP A 74 -5.64 -2.29 -4.89
C ASP A 74 -6.95 -2.93 -5.34
N ARG A 75 -8.03 -2.83 -4.54
CA ARG A 75 -9.37 -3.33 -4.93
C ARG A 75 -9.93 -2.61 -6.16
N ILE A 76 -9.74 -1.30 -6.24
CA ILE A 76 -10.17 -0.52 -7.40
C ILE A 76 -9.43 -0.99 -8.66
N PHE A 77 -8.10 -1.11 -8.61
CA PHE A 77 -7.31 -1.56 -9.76
C PHE A 77 -7.59 -3.00 -10.15
N LYS A 78 -7.79 -3.90 -9.17
CA LYS A 78 -8.22 -5.28 -9.42
C LYS A 78 -9.53 -5.31 -10.20
N ARG A 79 -10.54 -4.55 -9.75
CA ARG A 79 -11.85 -4.48 -10.43
C ARG A 79 -11.75 -3.89 -11.83
N ILE A 80 -10.92 -2.87 -12.02
CA ILE A 80 -10.66 -2.29 -13.35
C ILE A 80 -9.98 -3.34 -14.26
N SER A 81 -8.97 -4.06 -13.75
CA SER A 81 -8.29 -5.11 -14.51
C SER A 81 -9.21 -6.28 -14.87
N GLU A 82 -10.06 -6.72 -13.94
CA GLU A 82 -11.05 -7.77 -14.18
C GLU A 82 -11.99 -7.38 -15.33
N ASN A 83 -12.44 -6.11 -15.38
CA ASN A 83 -13.28 -5.62 -16.46
C ASN A 83 -12.56 -5.59 -17.82
N ILE A 84 -11.28 -5.17 -17.87
CA ILE A 84 -10.55 -5.01 -19.14
C ILE A 84 -9.93 -6.33 -19.63
N HIS A 85 -9.52 -7.21 -18.72
CA HIS A 85 -8.69 -8.37 -19.03
C HIS A 85 -9.27 -9.70 -18.56
N GLN A 86 -10.41 -9.71 -17.89
CA GLN A 86 -11.03 -10.91 -17.30
C GLN A 86 -10.09 -11.63 -16.31
N ARG A 87 -9.11 -10.90 -15.78
CA ARG A 87 -8.17 -11.38 -14.78
C ARG A 87 -7.70 -10.23 -13.90
N ASP A 88 -7.22 -10.61 -12.72
CA ASP A 88 -6.47 -9.71 -11.86
C ASP A 88 -5.20 -9.18 -12.56
N PHE A 89 -4.76 -7.97 -12.21
CA PHE A 89 -3.59 -7.37 -12.86
C PHE A 89 -2.32 -8.03 -12.36
N ILE A 90 -1.33 -8.14 -13.24
CA ILE A 90 -0.04 -8.73 -12.91
C ILE A 90 0.85 -7.68 -12.28
N LEU A 91 1.43 -8.00 -11.12
CA LEU A 91 2.28 -7.06 -10.41
C LEU A 91 3.64 -6.91 -11.09
N PHE A 92 3.87 -5.73 -11.68
CA PHE A 92 5.13 -5.34 -12.31
C PHE A 92 6.18 -4.84 -11.31
N LEU A 93 6.65 -5.74 -10.47
CA LEU A 93 7.74 -5.51 -9.52
C LEU A 93 8.86 -6.51 -9.76
N ARG A 94 10.12 -6.04 -9.70
CA ARG A 94 11.30 -6.91 -9.74
C ARG A 94 11.29 -7.80 -8.50
N TYR A 95 11.54 -9.10 -8.66
CA TYR A 95 11.41 -10.13 -7.62
C TYR A 95 9.97 -10.46 -7.20
N SER A 96 8.99 -10.04 -8.00
CA SER A 96 7.62 -10.54 -7.90
C SER A 96 7.57 -11.98 -8.44
N ASP A 97 6.91 -12.89 -7.72
CA ASP A 97 6.66 -14.26 -8.19
C ASP A 97 5.89 -14.31 -9.53
N GLU A 98 5.33 -13.18 -9.97
CA GLU A 98 4.52 -13.07 -11.19
C GLU A 98 5.32 -12.74 -12.46
N ILE A 99 6.62 -12.44 -12.32
CA ILE A 99 7.48 -11.96 -13.40
C ILE A 99 8.77 -12.76 -13.43
N ASN A 100 9.20 -13.07 -14.65
CA ASN A 100 10.50 -13.68 -14.86
C ASN A 100 11.57 -12.57 -14.85
N ASP A 101 12.43 -12.55 -13.82
CA ASP A 101 13.44 -11.50 -13.57
C ASP A 101 14.79 -11.74 -14.28
N GLY A 102 14.87 -12.75 -15.14
CA GLY A 102 16.07 -13.05 -15.93
C GLY A 102 16.47 -11.90 -16.85
N PHE A 103 17.77 -11.70 -17.05
CA PHE A 103 18.29 -10.67 -17.96
C PHE A 103 17.80 -10.95 -19.40
N GLY A 104 16.97 -10.06 -19.96
CA GLY A 104 16.33 -10.25 -21.27
C GLY A 104 15.01 -11.04 -21.27
N ALA A 105 14.46 -11.38 -20.10
CA ALA A 105 13.19 -12.07 -20.00
C ALA A 105 12.03 -11.20 -20.56
N LYS A 106 11.43 -11.65 -21.65
CA LYS A 106 10.16 -11.10 -22.13
C LYS A 106 9.06 -11.66 -21.22
N ASN A 107 8.26 -10.76 -20.64
CA ASN A 107 7.07 -11.09 -19.87
C ASN A 107 5.82 -10.80 -20.73
N PRO A 108 5.55 -11.58 -21.80
CA PRO A 108 4.50 -11.29 -22.77
C PRO A 108 3.09 -11.28 -22.17
N GLN A 109 2.92 -11.92 -21.00
CA GLN A 109 1.68 -11.94 -20.24
C GLN A 109 1.35 -10.61 -19.53
N VAL A 110 2.35 -9.75 -19.31
CA VAL A 110 2.20 -8.44 -18.66
C VAL A 110 1.79 -7.40 -19.70
N LYS A 111 0.58 -6.87 -19.57
CA LYS A 111 0.05 -5.80 -20.42
C LYS A 111 0.55 -4.44 -19.92
N GLY A 112 0.51 -3.43 -20.79
CA GLY A 112 0.91 -2.06 -20.41
C GLY A 112 0.08 -1.49 -19.24
N SER A 113 -1.20 -1.85 -19.18
CA SER A 113 -2.12 -1.55 -18.07
C SER A 113 -1.65 -2.15 -16.75
N ASP A 114 -1.16 -3.39 -16.73
CA ASP A 114 -0.64 -4.06 -15.53
C ASP A 114 0.54 -3.27 -14.92
N LYS A 115 1.44 -2.75 -15.79
CA LYS A 115 2.56 -1.90 -15.37
C LYS A 115 2.07 -0.59 -14.78
N LEU A 116 1.07 0.02 -15.40
CA LEU A 116 0.49 1.29 -14.96
C LEU A 116 -0.20 1.14 -13.61
N PHE A 117 -0.97 0.07 -13.38
CA PHE A 117 -1.58 -0.21 -12.08
C PHE A 117 -0.54 -0.48 -10.99
N SER A 118 0.51 -1.22 -11.32
CA SER A 118 1.61 -1.50 -10.38
C SER A 118 2.33 -0.22 -9.96
N PHE A 119 2.70 0.63 -10.91
CA PHE A 119 3.32 1.93 -10.61
C PHE A 119 2.34 2.89 -9.92
N GLY A 120 1.06 2.81 -10.28
CA GLY A 120 -0.02 3.57 -9.64
C GLY A 120 -0.13 3.28 -8.15
N LEU A 121 -0.07 2.01 -7.74
CA LEU A 121 -0.13 1.65 -6.31
C LEU A 121 1.06 2.19 -5.53
N LEU A 122 2.26 2.08 -6.10
CA LEU A 122 3.47 2.65 -5.50
C LEU A 122 3.34 4.17 -5.31
N THR A 123 2.87 4.84 -6.36
CA THR A 123 2.67 6.29 -6.36
C THR A 123 1.64 6.70 -5.31
N ILE A 124 0.52 5.97 -5.17
CA ILE A 124 -0.52 6.27 -4.19
C ILE A 124 0.03 6.21 -2.76
N ILE A 125 0.83 5.19 -2.42
CA ILE A 125 1.42 5.07 -1.08
C ILE A 125 2.31 6.30 -0.78
N VAL A 126 3.20 6.65 -1.70
CA VAL A 126 4.14 7.77 -1.53
C VAL A 126 3.40 9.11 -1.45
N VAL A 127 2.47 9.36 -2.38
CA VAL A 127 1.70 10.61 -2.42
C VAL A 127 0.86 10.78 -1.16
N THR A 128 0.19 9.72 -0.70
CA THR A 128 -0.61 9.76 0.53
C THR A 128 0.25 10.17 1.73
N LEU A 129 1.44 9.59 1.84
CA LEU A 129 2.38 9.90 2.91
C LEU A 129 2.89 11.34 2.85
N LEU A 130 3.24 11.84 1.66
CA LEU A 130 3.67 13.23 1.47
C LEU A 130 2.55 14.23 1.80
N ILE A 131 1.30 13.93 1.41
CA ILE A 131 0.14 14.76 1.75
C ILE A 131 -0.04 14.82 3.28
N GLY A 132 0.08 13.69 3.98
CA GLY A 132 -0.01 13.66 5.44
C GLY A 132 1.05 14.52 6.11
N ILE A 133 2.32 14.36 5.72
CA ILE A 133 3.42 15.14 6.29
C ILE A 133 3.27 16.64 6.01
N GLY A 134 2.79 17.00 4.82
CA GLY A 134 2.59 18.40 4.40
C GLY A 134 1.40 19.09 5.07
N THR A 135 0.34 18.34 5.38
CA THR A 135 -0.88 18.87 6.02
C THR A 135 -0.81 18.89 7.54
N ILE A 136 -0.04 17.99 8.16
CA ILE A 136 0.21 17.96 9.60
C ILE A 136 1.27 19.02 9.92
N LYS A 137 0.81 20.20 10.33
CA LYS A 137 1.62 21.26 10.93
C LYS A 137 1.90 20.98 12.39
#